data_AF-A0A1Y4IBV3-F1
#
_entry.id   AF-A0A1Y4IBV3-F1
#
_cell.length_a   1.000
_cell.length_b   1.000
_cell.length_c   1.000
_cell.angle_alpha   90.00
_cell.angle_beta   90.00
_cell.angle_gamma   90.00
#
_symmetry.space_group_name_H-M   'P 1'
#
loop_
_entity.id
_entity.type
_entity.pdbx_description
1 polymer ?
#
loop_
_entity_poly.entity_id
_entity_poly.type
_entity_poly.pdbx_seq_one_letter_code
_entity_poly.pdbx_strand_id
1 'polypeptide(L)'
;MSEFHGHLTEEQLHILRTADLAAPECRGMMEHIASCSFCAGRFAGILEEDPAAPPAYLKDEILDKTGSLEMQTEKTVYQLSKKTRLLLYSLKVGFALTASLCLLFFQIHIDLTASELVRKPVSLTETMKEKGSQAGDFLKDLGIRLLNIEDQEVNNEKTKK
;
A
#
# COMPACT_ATOMS: atom_id res chain seq x y z
N MET A 1 15.93 36.87 -6.66
CA MET A 1 16.59 35.95 -5.70
C MET A 1 17.81 36.68 -5.19
N SER A 2 17.84 37.04 -3.91
CA SER A 2 18.96 37.72 -3.29
C SER A 2 20.09 36.72 -3.06
N GLU A 3 21.18 36.83 -3.82
CA GLU A 3 22.38 36.02 -3.61
C GLU A 3 23.14 36.58 -2.39
N PHE A 4 23.06 35.87 -1.27
CA PHE A 4 23.84 36.18 -0.07
C PHE A 4 25.31 35.78 -0.30
N HIS A 5 26.16 36.72 -0.69
CA HIS A 5 27.60 36.50 -0.96
C HIS A 5 28.49 36.49 0.32
N GLY A 6 27.93 36.17 1.48
CA GLY A 6 28.64 36.10 2.77
C GLY A 6 27.77 35.49 3.88
N HIS A 7 28.26 35.48 5.12
CA HIS A 7 27.47 35.04 6.28
C HIS A 7 26.34 36.04 6.59
N LEU A 8 25.23 35.55 7.14
CA LEU A 8 24.16 36.41 7.64
C LEU A 8 24.63 37.21 8.86
N THR A 9 24.20 38.47 8.93
CA THR A 9 24.42 39.33 10.10
C THR A 9 23.46 38.95 11.23
N GLU A 10 23.77 39.35 12.47
CA GLU A 10 22.88 39.05 13.61
C GLU A 10 21.52 39.72 13.50
N GLU A 11 21.49 40.95 12.98
CA GLU A 11 20.25 41.68 12.68
C GLU A 11 19.28 40.79 11.88
N GLN A 12 19.82 40.14 10.84
CA GLN A 12 19.06 39.29 9.92
C GLN A 12 18.59 38.01 10.61
N LEU A 13 19.45 37.39 11.43
CA LEU A 13 19.09 36.18 12.20
C LEU A 13 18.03 36.47 13.27
N HIS A 14 18.08 37.63 13.92
CA HIS A 14 17.06 38.07 14.87
C HIS A 14 15.72 38.34 14.19
N ILE A 15 15.73 39.01 13.03
CA ILE A 15 14.53 39.20 12.21
C ILE A 15 13.95 37.83 11.85
N LEU A 16 14.77 36.89 11.37
CA LEU A 16 14.34 35.55 11.03
C LEU A 16 13.72 34.78 12.20
N ARG A 17 14.23 34.96 13.43
CA ARG A 17 13.66 34.35 14.63
C ARG A 17 12.24 34.84 14.92
N THR A 18 11.96 36.12 14.66
CA THR A 18 10.67 36.76 14.98
C THR A 18 9.73 36.87 13.78
N ALA A 19 10.23 36.64 12.57
CA ALA A 19 9.48 36.81 11.33
C ALA A 19 8.58 35.60 11.04
N ASP A 20 7.50 35.86 10.31
CA ASP A 20 6.65 34.81 9.76
C ASP A 20 7.40 34.05 8.66
N LEU A 21 7.56 32.73 8.82
CA LEU A 21 8.32 31.88 7.90
C LEU A 21 7.72 31.81 6.50
N ALA A 22 6.47 32.26 6.28
CA ALA A 22 5.86 32.30 4.94
C ALA A 22 6.37 33.47 4.10
N ALA A 23 7.11 34.41 4.67
CA ALA A 23 7.70 35.51 3.93
C ALA A 23 8.75 34.99 2.92
N PRO A 24 8.73 35.43 1.65
CA PRO A 24 9.66 34.95 0.62
C PRO A 24 11.13 35.30 0.93
N GLU A 25 11.36 36.32 1.74
CA GLU A 25 12.69 36.75 2.20
C GLU A 25 13.29 35.75 3.19
N CYS A 26 12.47 35.18 4.07
CA CYS A 26 12.88 34.14 5.03
C CYS A 26 13.34 32.88 4.32
N ARG A 27 12.73 32.54 3.18
CA ARG A 27 13.09 31.35 2.39
C ARG A 27 14.54 31.39 1.91
N GLY A 28 15.00 32.52 1.37
CA GLY A 28 16.39 32.65 0.90
C GLY A 28 17.40 32.58 2.04
N MET A 29 17.05 33.13 3.20
CA MET A 29 17.87 33.08 4.40
C MET A 29 17.97 31.65 4.96
N MET A 30 16.85 30.91 4.98
CA MET A 30 16.83 29.51 5.40
C MET A 30 17.60 28.60 4.45
N GLU A 31 17.52 28.84 3.14
CA GLU A 31 18.31 28.12 2.14
C GLU A 31 19.82 28.35 2.34
N HIS A 32 20.22 29.57 2.69
CA HIS A 32 21.60 29.86 3.08
C HIS A 32 21.98 29.18 4.40
N ILE A 33 21.13 29.22 5.43
CA ILE A 33 21.38 28.55 6.72
C ILE A 33 21.53 27.03 6.53
N ALA A 34 20.74 26.43 5.65
CA ALA A 34 20.83 25.01 5.33
C ALA A 34 22.16 24.62 4.65
N SER A 35 22.78 25.54 3.91
CA SER A 35 24.04 25.30 3.19
C SER A 35 25.29 25.79 3.95
N CYS A 36 25.15 26.68 4.93
CA CYS A 36 26.24 27.28 5.69
C CYS A 36 26.22 26.85 7.17
N SER A 37 27.12 25.94 7.55
CA SER A 37 27.22 25.42 8.93
C SER A 37 27.52 26.50 9.98
N PHE A 38 28.24 27.55 9.62
CA PHE A 38 28.51 28.69 10.50
C PHE A 38 27.22 29.45 10.84
N CYS A 39 26.43 29.81 9.81
CA CYS A 39 25.16 30.51 10.01
C CYS A 39 24.15 29.63 10.77
N ALA A 40 24.14 28.32 10.53
CA ALA A 40 23.33 27.37 11.29
C ALA A 40 23.70 27.32 12.77
N GLY A 41 25.00 27.24 13.10
CA GLY A 41 25.46 27.25 14.48
C GLY A 41 25.11 28.55 15.21
N ARG A 42 25.27 29.69 14.53
CA ARG A 42 24.91 31.00 15.08
C ARG A 42 23.39 31.14 15.31
N PHE A 43 22.58 30.69 14.36
CA PHE A 43 21.13 30.70 14.48
C PHE A 43 20.64 29.79 15.61
N ALA A 44 21.24 28.61 15.76
CA ALA A 44 20.93 27.69 16.87
C ALA A 44 21.18 28.36 18.23
N GLY A 45 22.31 29.06 18.41
CA GLY A 45 22.59 29.82 19.62
C GLY A 45 21.52 30.88 19.91
N ILE A 46 21.09 31.63 18.88
CA ILE A 46 20.05 32.67 19.00
C ILE A 46 18.66 32.08 19.35
N LEU A 47 18.40 30.82 18.99
CA LEU A 47 17.18 30.08 19.37
C LEU A 47 17.24 29.58 20.81
N GLU A 48 18.43 29.30 21.32
CA GLU A 48 18.65 28.79 22.69
C GLU A 48 18.66 29.91 23.75
N GLU A 49 18.83 31.18 23.35
CA GLU A 49 18.89 32.33 24.27
C GLU A 49 17.57 32.65 25.00
N ASP A 50 16.41 32.31 24.42
CA ASP A 50 15.10 32.50 25.04
C ASP A 50 14.26 31.22 24.93
N PRO A 51 14.50 30.23 25.82
CA PRO A 51 13.62 29.08 25.91
C PRO A 51 12.34 29.53 26.61
N ALA A 52 11.38 30.04 25.85
CA ALA A 52 10.03 30.22 26.34
C ALA A 52 9.53 28.88 26.90
N ALA A 53 9.25 28.84 28.20
CA ALA A 53 8.81 27.62 28.86
C ALA A 53 7.54 27.11 28.15
N PRO A 54 7.54 25.85 27.67
CA PRO A 54 6.39 25.34 26.94
C PRO A 54 5.18 25.29 27.89
N PRO A 55 3.98 25.67 27.41
CA PRO A 55 2.79 25.61 28.24
C PRO A 55 2.50 24.16 28.68
N ALA A 56 2.01 23.98 29.90
CA ALA A 56 1.88 22.66 30.54
C ALA A 56 0.97 21.68 29.78
N TYR A 57 0.01 22.16 28.98
CA TYR A 57 -0.89 21.35 28.16
C TYR A 57 -0.23 20.80 26.88
N LEU A 58 0.87 21.42 26.43
CA LEU A 58 1.52 21.10 25.16
C LEU A 58 2.09 19.68 25.15
N LYS A 59 2.66 19.26 26.29
CA LYS A 59 3.22 17.92 26.44
C LYS A 59 2.14 16.84 26.28
N ASP A 60 0.98 17.04 26.89
CA ASP A 60 -0.08 16.05 26.95
C ASP A 60 -0.77 15.95 25.58
N GLU A 61 -0.97 17.08 24.90
CA GLU A 61 -1.54 17.12 23.55
C GLU A 61 -0.59 16.57 22.48
N ILE A 62 0.72 16.83 22.59
CA ILE A 62 1.72 16.25 21.68
C ILE A 62 1.76 14.73 21.88
N LEU A 63 1.78 14.23 23.12
CA LEU A 63 1.81 12.80 23.41
C LEU A 63 0.53 12.08 22.94
N ASP A 64 -0.63 12.72 23.09
CA ASP A 64 -1.91 12.20 22.57
C ASP A 64 -1.89 12.10 21.03
N LYS A 65 -1.46 13.18 20.35
CA LYS A 65 -1.37 13.21 18.88
C LYS A 65 -0.26 12.33 18.33
N THR A 66 0.92 12.29 18.95
CA THR A 66 2.04 11.43 18.52
C THR A 66 1.77 9.96 18.82
N GLY A 67 1.10 9.64 19.94
CA GLY A 67 0.58 8.30 20.21
C GLY A 67 -0.41 7.81 19.15
N SER A 68 -1.22 8.72 18.58
CA SER A 68 -2.12 8.40 17.47
C SER A 68 -1.43 8.32 16.09
N LEU A 69 -0.32 9.03 15.88
CA LEU A 69 0.45 9.02 14.63
C LEU A 69 1.49 7.88 14.56
N GLU A 70 2.00 7.42 15.70
CA GLU A 70 3.06 6.39 15.79
C GLU A 70 2.56 4.96 15.53
N MET A 71 1.26 4.77 15.25
CA MET A 71 0.72 3.48 14.81
C MET A 71 0.24 3.42 13.35
N GLN A 72 0.20 4.53 12.62
CA GLN A 72 -0.21 4.49 11.21
C GLN A 72 0.80 5.19 10.30
N THR A 73 1.63 4.35 9.69
CA THR A 73 1.79 4.31 8.22
C THR A 73 3.16 4.64 7.65
N GLU A 74 4.09 5.31 8.34
CA GLU A 74 5.32 5.73 7.62
C GLU A 74 6.65 5.19 8.16
N LYS A 75 6.85 5.05 9.48
CA LYS A 75 8.12 4.49 10.00
C LYS A 75 8.23 2.98 9.89
N THR A 76 7.11 2.26 9.86
CA THR A 76 7.13 0.79 9.76
C THR A 76 7.55 0.34 8.35
N VAL A 77 7.27 1.11 7.30
CA VAL A 77 7.56 0.69 5.91
C VAL A 77 9.05 0.78 5.57
N TYR A 78 9.74 1.84 6.03
CA TYR A 78 11.16 2.01 5.75
C TYR A 78 12.06 1.06 6.56
N GLN A 79 11.76 0.87 7.86
CA GLN A 79 12.47 -0.08 8.72
C GLN A 79 12.23 -1.55 8.32
N LEU A 80 11.07 -1.86 7.72
CA LEU A 80 10.77 -3.21 7.22
C LEU A 80 11.46 -3.51 5.87
N SER A 81 11.86 -2.53 5.06
CA SER A 81 12.31 -2.74 3.67
C SER A 81 13.53 -3.67 3.49
N LYS A 82 14.54 -3.61 4.38
CA LYS A 82 15.71 -4.52 4.27
C LYS A 82 15.41 -5.94 4.77
N LYS A 83 14.63 -6.07 5.84
CA LYS A 83 14.28 -7.39 6.42
C LYS A 83 13.21 -8.11 5.58
N THR A 84 12.29 -7.39 4.96
CA THR A 84 11.27 -7.97 4.05
C THR A 84 11.90 -8.58 2.80
N ARG A 85 12.98 -8.00 2.26
CA ARG A 85 13.64 -8.59 1.08
C ARG A 85 14.17 -10.00 1.37
N LEU A 86 14.74 -10.22 2.55
CA LEU A 86 15.19 -11.55 2.97
C LEU A 86 14.01 -12.48 3.20
N LEU A 87 12.95 -12.01 3.88
CA LEU A 87 11.75 -12.81 4.16
C LEU A 87 10.99 -13.18 2.88
N LEU A 88 10.85 -12.27 1.91
CA LEU A 88 10.21 -12.53 0.63
C LEU A 88 11.02 -13.52 -0.21
N TYR A 89 12.35 -13.44 -0.17
CA TYR A 89 13.21 -14.40 -0.87
C TYR A 89 13.09 -15.80 -0.25
N SER A 90 13.17 -15.90 1.09
CA SER A 90 12.96 -17.16 1.81
C SER A 90 11.53 -17.71 1.63
N LEU A 91 10.52 -16.84 1.56
CA LEU A 91 9.13 -17.24 1.33
C LEU A 91 8.91 -17.69 -0.12
N LYS A 92 9.56 -17.09 -1.12
CA LYS A 92 9.47 -17.52 -2.52
C LYS A 92 10.04 -18.93 -2.71
N VAL A 93 11.22 -19.18 -2.15
CA VAL A 93 11.87 -20.50 -2.22
C VAL A 93 11.10 -21.51 -1.34
N GLY A 94 10.69 -21.10 -0.14
CA GLY A 94 9.87 -21.91 0.76
C GLY A 94 8.53 -22.31 0.13
N PHE A 95 7.83 -21.37 -0.51
CA PHE A 95 6.57 -21.63 -1.21
C PHE A 95 6.74 -22.65 -2.33
N ALA A 96 7.77 -22.50 -3.17
CA ALA A 96 8.07 -23.46 -4.23
C ALA A 96 8.38 -24.87 -3.67
N LEU A 97 9.17 -24.95 -2.59
CA LEU A 97 9.44 -26.21 -1.91
C LEU A 97 8.17 -26.81 -1.32
N THR A 98 7.37 -26.03 -0.59
CA THR A 98 6.11 -26.50 -0.01
C THR A 98 5.12 -26.94 -1.08
N ALA A 99 5.04 -26.25 -2.22
CA ALA A 99 4.19 -26.62 -3.34
C ALA A 99 4.66 -27.92 -4.00
N SER A 100 5.98 -28.09 -4.22
CA SER A 100 6.56 -29.32 -4.74
C SER A 100 6.32 -30.51 -3.80
N LEU A 101 6.56 -30.32 -2.50
CA LEU A 101 6.28 -31.34 -1.49
C LEU A 101 4.79 -31.65 -1.44
N CYS A 102 3.93 -30.62 -1.46
CA CYS A 102 2.47 -30.76 -1.46
C CYS A 102 1.99 -31.57 -2.66
N LEU A 103 2.44 -31.25 -3.88
CA LEU A 103 2.11 -32.03 -5.09
C LEU A 103 2.62 -33.47 -4.99
N LEU A 104 3.83 -33.68 -4.47
CA LEU A 104 4.39 -35.02 -4.29
C LEU A 104 3.62 -35.81 -3.24
N PHE A 105 3.27 -35.20 -2.10
CA PHE A 105 2.44 -35.81 -1.06
C PHE A 105 1.04 -36.10 -1.58
N PHE A 106 0.40 -35.19 -2.31
CA PHE A 106 -0.89 -35.45 -2.93
C PHE A 106 -0.79 -36.57 -3.98
N GLN A 107 0.26 -36.62 -4.79
CA GLN A 107 0.49 -37.75 -5.70
C GLN A 107 0.70 -39.06 -4.93
N ILE A 108 1.46 -39.06 -3.83
CA ILE A 108 1.67 -40.24 -2.98
C ILE A 108 0.38 -40.65 -2.28
N HIS A 109 -0.44 -39.72 -1.79
CA HIS A 109 -1.73 -40.02 -1.19
C HIS A 109 -2.69 -40.56 -2.25
N ILE A 110 -2.73 -39.99 -3.44
CA ILE A 110 -3.51 -40.51 -4.55
C ILE A 110 -2.98 -41.87 -5.00
N ASP A 111 -1.67 -42.11 -5.05
CA ASP A 111 -1.05 -43.39 -5.45
C ASP A 111 -1.17 -44.48 -4.38
N LEU A 112 -1.17 -44.12 -3.09
CA LEU A 112 -1.40 -45.04 -1.98
C LEU A 112 -2.89 -45.41 -1.87
N THR A 113 -3.79 -44.43 -2.11
CA THR A 113 -5.23 -44.68 -2.22
C THR A 113 -5.59 -45.37 -3.55
N ALA A 114 -4.84 -45.10 -4.63
CA ALA A 114 -4.98 -45.75 -5.93
C ALA A 114 -4.29 -47.11 -6.00
N SER A 115 -3.32 -47.41 -5.14
CA SER A 115 -2.73 -48.74 -4.97
C SER A 115 -3.73 -49.72 -4.33
N GLU A 116 -4.71 -49.23 -3.55
CA GLU A 116 -5.92 -50.01 -3.23
C GLU A 116 -6.92 -50.09 -4.41
N LEU A 117 -6.77 -49.22 -5.42
CA LEU A 117 -7.63 -49.12 -6.59
C LEU A 117 -6.97 -49.59 -7.90
N VAL A 118 -5.86 -50.34 -7.85
CA VAL A 118 -5.20 -50.99 -9.02
C VAL A 118 -6.09 -52.13 -9.56
N ARG A 119 -7.29 -51.78 -10.04
CA ARG A 119 -8.07 -52.65 -10.94
C ARG A 119 -8.91 -51.91 -11.98
N LYS A 120 -8.66 -50.64 -12.33
CA LYS A 120 -9.17 -50.21 -13.64
C LYS A 120 -8.41 -49.05 -14.25
N PRO A 121 -7.99 -49.16 -15.53
CA PRO A 121 -7.44 -48.02 -16.25
C PRO A 121 -8.50 -46.91 -16.29
N VAL A 122 -8.04 -45.71 -15.99
CA VAL A 122 -8.78 -44.45 -16.01
C VAL A 122 -9.45 -44.26 -17.37
N SER A 123 -10.75 -44.52 -17.44
CA SER A 123 -11.65 -44.06 -18.51
C SER A 123 -12.16 -42.67 -18.14
N LEU A 124 -11.35 -41.66 -18.42
CA LEU A 124 -11.61 -40.24 -18.10
C LEU A 124 -12.64 -39.58 -19.05
N THR A 125 -13.31 -40.33 -19.91
CA THR A 125 -14.20 -39.80 -20.96
C THR A 125 -15.70 -39.94 -20.66
N GLU A 126 -16.11 -40.67 -19.62
CA GLU A 126 -17.54 -40.87 -19.34
C GLU A 126 -18.13 -39.88 -18.33
N THR A 127 -17.35 -39.36 -17.39
CA THR A 127 -17.84 -38.45 -16.33
C THR A 127 -17.99 -36.98 -16.76
N MET A 128 -17.50 -36.59 -17.94
CA MET A 128 -17.74 -35.25 -18.50
C MET A 128 -19.01 -35.17 -19.35
N LYS A 129 -19.45 -36.27 -19.97
CA LYS A 129 -20.62 -36.27 -20.88
C LYS A 129 -21.94 -36.15 -20.12
N GLU A 130 -22.03 -36.75 -18.93
CA GLU A 130 -23.24 -36.74 -18.09
C GLU A 130 -23.46 -35.39 -17.38
N LYS A 131 -22.37 -34.70 -16.99
CA LYS A 131 -22.48 -33.35 -16.38
C LYS A 131 -22.56 -32.22 -17.40
N GLY A 132 -22.08 -32.45 -18.63
CA GLY A 132 -22.17 -31.48 -19.72
C GLY A 132 -23.59 -31.32 -20.29
N SER A 133 -24.39 -32.38 -20.32
CA SER A 133 -25.79 -32.30 -20.76
C SER A 133 -26.63 -31.46 -19.81
N GLN A 134 -26.45 -31.64 -18.49
CA GLN A 134 -27.17 -30.84 -17.49
C GLN A 134 -26.87 -29.35 -17.63
N ALA A 135 -25.60 -28.98 -17.79
CA ALA A 135 -25.21 -27.57 -17.99
C ALA A 135 -25.72 -27.01 -19.34
N GLY A 136 -25.77 -27.84 -20.38
CA GLY A 136 -26.30 -27.45 -21.69
C GLY A 136 -27.79 -27.13 -21.67
N ASP A 137 -28.58 -27.85 -20.89
CA ASP A 137 -30.02 -27.62 -20.77
C ASP A 137 -30.32 -26.30 -20.02
N PHE A 138 -29.54 -25.97 -18.99
CA PHE A 138 -29.63 -24.66 -18.32
C PHE A 138 -29.25 -23.49 -19.23
N LEU A 139 -28.20 -23.66 -20.06
CA LEU A 139 -27.78 -22.62 -21.01
C LEU A 139 -28.83 -22.40 -22.11
N LYS A 140 -29.52 -23.46 -22.54
CA LYS A 140 -30.63 -23.36 -23.50
C LYS A 140 -31.85 -22.69 -22.88
N ASP A 141 -32.20 -23.02 -21.65
CA ASP A 141 -33.32 -22.38 -20.94
C ASP A 141 -33.07 -20.87 -20.77
N LEU A 142 -31.85 -20.49 -20.34
CA LEU A 142 -31.45 -19.09 -20.24
C LEU A 142 -31.47 -18.38 -21.61
N GLY A 143 -31.01 -19.05 -22.68
CA GLY A 143 -31.03 -18.51 -24.03
C GLY A 143 -32.45 -18.24 -24.56
N ILE A 144 -33.38 -19.17 -24.32
CA ILE A 144 -34.79 -18.99 -24.72
C ILE A 144 -35.43 -17.86 -23.91
N ARG A 145 -35.14 -17.74 -22.60
CA ARG A 145 -35.68 -16.63 -21.79
C ARG A 145 -35.10 -15.27 -22.17
N LEU A 146 -33.81 -15.19 -22.51
CA LEU A 146 -33.18 -13.95 -22.97
C LEU A 146 -33.75 -13.48 -24.30
N LEU A 147 -33.89 -14.38 -25.28
CA LEU A 147 -34.48 -14.04 -26.58
C LEU A 147 -35.94 -13.59 -26.46
N ASN A 148 -36.69 -14.16 -25.50
CA ASN A 148 -38.09 -13.78 -25.28
C ASN A 148 -38.25 -12.46 -24.51
N ILE A 149 -37.22 -12.00 -23.80
CA ILE A 149 -37.19 -10.69 -23.13
C ILE A 149 -36.85 -9.59 -24.14
N GLU A 150 -35.95 -9.88 -25.09
CA GLU A 150 -35.54 -8.91 -26.12
C GLU A 150 -36.68 -8.56 -27.10
N ASP A 151 -37.59 -9.50 -27.37
CA ASP A 151 -38.80 -9.23 -28.18
C ASP A 151 -39.83 -8.36 -27.44
N GLN A 152 -39.85 -8.40 -26.09
CA GLN A 152 -40.80 -7.64 -25.27
C GLN A 152 -40.41 -6.16 -25.11
N GLU A 153 -39.13 -5.82 -25.20
CA GLU A 153 -38.68 -4.42 -25.18
C GLU A 153 -38.95 -3.70 -26.51
N VAL A 154 -38.92 -4.40 -27.65
CA VAL A 154 -39.21 -3.80 -28.96
C VAL A 154 -40.70 -3.49 -29.16
N ASN A 155 -41.61 -4.26 -28.56
CA ASN A 155 -43.04 -4.07 -28.77
C ASN A 155 -43.65 -2.99 -27.83
N ASN A 156 -43.07 -2.77 -26.65
CA ASN A 156 -43.55 -1.77 -25.69
C ASN A 156 -43.16 -0.32 -26.06
N GLU A 157 -42.17 -0.13 -26.94
CA GLU A 157 -41.78 1.19 -27.45
C GLU A 157 -42.68 1.69 -28.60
N LYS A 158 -43.46 0.80 -29.25
CA LYS A 158 -44.41 1.19 -30.31
C LYS A 158 -45.80 1.60 -29.82
N THR A 159 -46.15 1.36 -28.56
CA THR A 159 -47.48 1.69 -27.99
C THR A 159 -47.49 2.99 -27.17
N LYS A 160 -46.48 3.85 -27.35
CA LYS A 160 -46.41 5.17 -26.70
C LYS A 160 -46.13 6.30 -27.69
N LYS A 161 -46.69 6.21 -28.90
CA LYS A 161 -46.74 7.30 -29.87
C LYS A 161 -48.15 7.51 -30.39
#